data_AF-A0A3D4WNX1-F1
#
_entry.id   AF-A0A3D4WNX1-F1
#
_cell.length_a   1.000
_cell.length_b   1.000
_cell.length_c   1.000
_cell.angle_alpha   90.00
_cell.angle_beta   90.00
_cell.angle_gamma   90.00
#
_symmetry.space_group_name_H-M   'P 1'
#
loop_
_entity.id
_entity.type
_entity.pdbx_description
1 polymer ?
#
loop_
_entity_poly.entity_id
_entity_poly.type
_entity_poly.pdbx_seq_one_letter_code
_entity_poly.pdbx_strand_id
1 'polypeptide(L)'
;MVLRIILGALYAAMAVGQLASWQAMPDVLGAYQGVPNEMLPWFAAALIGAEFVAGAWFLALPRSQMLAPVWIYTAVAVVWTVLGAQAYARGLAVDNCGCFGVYLTQRLTWFTLVQDGLLLLYAALMIRGGLRARATQPMTLISQPAKETAGA
;
A
#
# COMPACT_ATOMS: atom_id res chain seq x y z
N MET A 1 -10.74 -11.20 -5.74
CA MET A 1 -10.90 -11.40 -4.29
C MET A 1 -9.62 -11.95 -3.66
N VAL A 2 -9.12 -13.09 -4.14
CA VAL A 2 -7.88 -13.72 -3.63
C VAL A 2 -6.70 -12.73 -3.55
N LEU A 3 -6.41 -11.99 -4.62
CA LEU A 3 -5.32 -11.01 -4.63
C LEU A 3 -5.43 -9.96 -3.51
N ARG A 4 -6.64 -9.43 -3.25
CA ARG A 4 -6.85 -8.45 -2.18
C ARG A 4 -6.62 -9.06 -0.80
N ILE A 5 -7.06 -10.29 -0.59
CA ILE A 5 -6.82 -10.99 0.68
C ILE A 5 -5.32 -11.24 0.89
N ILE A 6 -4.61 -11.69 -0.16
CA ILE A 6 -3.16 -11.92 -0.09
C ILE A 6 -2.42 -10.61 0.20
N LEU A 7 -2.71 -9.54 -0.56
CA LEU A 7 -2.09 -8.22 -0.35
C LEU A 7 -2.46 -7.63 1.01
N GLY A 8 -3.71 -7.84 1.45
CA GLY A 8 -4.20 -7.41 2.75
C GLY A 8 -3.46 -8.10 3.89
N ALA A 9 -3.28 -9.42 3.80
CA ALA A 9 -2.52 -10.20 4.77
C ALA A 9 -1.04 -9.80 4.78
N LEU A 10 -0.45 -9.58 3.60
CA LEU A 10 0.93 -9.12 3.45
C LEU A 10 1.14 -7.77 4.15
N TYR A 11 0.33 -6.76 3.81
CA TYR A 11 0.44 -5.42 4.39
C TYR A 11 0.12 -5.39 5.89
N ALA A 12 -0.84 -6.20 6.34
CA ALA A 12 -1.10 -6.36 7.77
C ALA A 12 0.11 -6.98 8.50
N ALA A 13 0.74 -8.01 7.91
CA ALA A 13 1.94 -8.62 8.48
C ALA A 13 3.13 -7.66 8.51
N MET A 14 3.31 -6.86 7.45
CA MET A 14 4.30 -5.77 7.38
C MET A 14 4.07 -4.78 8.53
N ALA A 15 2.87 -4.22 8.64
CA ALA A 15 2.53 -3.26 9.68
C ALA A 15 2.73 -3.82 11.08
N VAL A 16 2.35 -5.08 11.34
CA VAL A 16 2.57 -5.74 12.63
C VAL A 16 4.07 -5.89 12.93
N GLY A 17 4.87 -6.34 11.98
CA GLY A 17 6.32 -6.48 12.15
C GLY A 17 7.01 -5.14 12.39
N GLN A 18 6.62 -4.10 11.65
CA GLN A 18 7.14 -2.74 11.81
C GLN A 18 6.70 -2.11 13.14
N LEU A 19 5.44 -2.31 13.57
CA LEU A 19 4.94 -1.81 14.85
C LEU A 19 5.62 -2.52 16.04
N ALA A 20 5.83 -3.83 15.95
CA ALA A 20 6.58 -4.58 16.96
C ALA A 20 8.04 -4.13 17.07
N SER A 21 8.59 -3.56 15.99
CA SER A 21 9.95 -3.04 15.92
C SER A 21 10.00 -1.50 15.88
N TRP A 22 8.98 -0.84 16.42
CA TRP A 22 8.80 0.61 16.35
C TRP A 22 10.06 1.42 16.71
N GLN A 23 10.77 1.03 17.77
CA GLN A 23 11.97 1.74 18.23
C GLN A 23 13.14 1.68 17.23
N ALA A 24 13.22 0.63 16.41
CA ALA A 24 14.29 0.43 15.43
C ALA A 24 13.95 0.97 14.03
N MET A 25 12.66 1.25 13.75
CA MET A 25 12.23 1.67 12.42
C MET A 25 12.87 2.98 11.93
N PRO A 26 13.06 4.03 12.78
CA PRO A 26 13.78 5.22 12.35
C PRO A 26 15.19 4.90 11.85
N ASP A 27 15.95 4.05 12.55
CA ASP A 27 17.30 3.67 12.14
C ASP A 27 17.30 2.87 10.82
N VAL A 28 16.33 1.97 10.66
CA VAL A 28 16.14 1.21 9.40
C VAL A 28 15.84 2.15 8.23
N LEU A 29 14.95 3.12 8.41
CA LEU A 29 14.64 4.12 7.38
C LEU A 29 15.81 5.10 7.16
N GLY A 30 16.58 5.40 8.20
CA GLY A 30 17.78 6.22 8.14
C GLY A 30 18.87 5.62 7.25
N ALA A 31 18.97 4.29 7.17
CA ALA A 31 19.89 3.60 6.28
C ALA A 31 19.67 3.93 4.80
N TYR A 32 18.45 4.32 4.42
CA TYR A 32 18.13 4.75 3.06
C TYR A 32 18.62 6.16 2.72
N GLN A 33 18.90 7.00 3.73
CA GLN A 33 19.38 8.38 3.55
C GLN A 33 18.53 9.19 2.55
N GLY A 34 17.20 9.00 2.57
CA GLY A 34 16.24 9.67 1.68
C GLY A 34 15.41 10.76 2.34
N VAL A 35 15.39 10.80 3.68
CA VAL A 35 14.59 11.71 4.50
C VAL A 35 15.45 12.21 5.67
N PRO A 36 15.30 13.48 6.12
CA PRO A 36 16.03 13.99 7.28
C PRO A 36 15.74 13.20 8.56
N ASN A 37 16.74 13.08 9.43
CA ASN A 37 16.67 12.23 10.62
C ASN A 37 15.54 12.64 11.57
N GLU A 38 15.22 13.94 11.65
CA GLU A 38 14.16 14.47 12.51
C GLU A 38 12.76 14.04 12.04
N MET A 39 12.62 13.73 10.75
CA MET A 39 11.35 13.33 10.14
C MET A 39 11.15 11.81 10.12
N LEU A 40 12.20 11.01 10.36
CA LEU A 40 12.13 9.54 10.34
C LEU A 40 11.04 8.92 11.25
N PRO A 41 10.82 9.35 12.52
CA PRO A 41 9.77 8.75 13.34
C PRO A 41 8.37 9.05 12.81
N TRP A 42 8.13 10.25 12.29
CA TRP A 42 6.85 10.63 11.68
C TRP A 42 6.62 9.88 10.37
N PHE A 43 7.67 9.71 9.58
CA PHE A 43 7.63 8.97 8.34
C PHE A 43 7.37 7.47 8.58
N ALA A 44 8.01 6.88 9.59
CA ALA A 44 7.71 5.52 10.05
C ALA A 44 6.23 5.39 10.49
N ALA A 45 5.73 6.33 11.30
CA ALA A 45 4.32 6.34 11.73
C ALA A 45 3.36 6.33 10.54
N ALA A 46 3.63 7.19 9.55
CA ALA A 46 2.79 7.36 8.38
C ALA A 46 2.80 6.09 7.50
N LEU A 47 3.97 5.48 7.28
CA LEU A 47 4.10 4.24 6.52
C LEU A 47 3.38 3.08 7.22
N ILE A 48 3.66 2.85 8.49
CA ILE A 48 3.03 1.77 9.29
C ILE A 48 1.51 1.96 9.33
N GLY A 49 1.05 3.18 9.57
CA GLY A 49 -0.38 3.51 9.61
C GLY A 49 -1.06 3.26 8.26
N ALA A 50 -0.43 3.68 7.16
CA ALA A 50 -0.96 3.45 5.81
C ALA A 50 -1.00 1.96 5.45
N GLU A 51 0.06 1.21 5.79
CA GLU A 51 0.10 -0.24 5.61
C GLU A 51 -1.01 -0.95 6.39
N PHE A 52 -1.17 -0.58 7.67
CA PHE A 52 -2.21 -1.13 8.54
C PHE A 52 -3.60 -0.84 7.99
N VAL A 53 -3.88 0.42 7.60
CA VAL A 53 -5.17 0.83 7.05
C VAL A 53 -5.46 0.09 5.74
N ALA A 54 -4.51 0.05 4.80
CA ALA A 54 -4.70 -0.66 3.53
C ALA A 54 -4.90 -2.16 3.75
N GLY A 55 -4.08 -2.77 4.62
CA GLY A 55 -4.14 -4.19 4.98
C GLY A 55 -5.47 -4.57 5.61
N ALA A 56 -5.87 -3.85 6.67
CA ALA A 56 -7.12 -4.07 7.38
C ALA A 56 -8.33 -3.89 6.45
N TRP A 57 -8.32 -2.89 5.57
CA TRP A 57 -9.42 -2.66 4.63
C TRP A 57 -9.56 -3.80 3.63
N PHE A 58 -8.45 -4.28 3.06
CA PHE A 58 -8.49 -5.41 2.13
C PHE A 58 -8.92 -6.72 2.79
N LEU A 59 -8.63 -6.91 4.07
CA LEU A 59 -9.04 -8.10 4.83
C LEU A 59 -10.50 -8.03 5.29
N ALA A 60 -10.95 -6.89 5.82
CA ALA A 60 -12.30 -6.72 6.34
C ALA A 60 -13.35 -6.57 5.23
N LEU A 61 -12.98 -5.87 4.15
CA LEU A 61 -13.90 -5.50 3.06
C LEU A 61 -13.33 -5.88 1.68
N PRO A 62 -12.95 -7.16 1.44
CA PRO A 62 -12.27 -7.59 0.21
C PRO A 62 -13.12 -7.35 -1.05
N ARG A 63 -14.45 -7.37 -0.90
CA ARG A 63 -15.44 -7.16 -1.96
C ARG A 63 -15.70 -5.69 -2.30
N SER A 64 -15.20 -4.74 -1.50
CA SER A 64 -15.43 -3.33 -1.73
C SER A 64 -14.89 -2.88 -3.11
N GLN A 65 -15.66 -2.04 -3.80
CA GLN A 65 -15.24 -1.39 -5.05
C GLN A 65 -14.64 0.00 -4.82
N MET A 66 -14.41 0.37 -3.55
CA MET A 66 -13.75 1.62 -3.21
C MET A 66 -12.29 1.58 -3.69
N LEU A 67 -11.88 2.63 -4.41
CA LEU A 67 -10.50 2.78 -4.87
C LEU A 67 -9.57 3.33 -3.79
N ALA A 68 -10.11 3.91 -2.71
CA ALA A 68 -9.33 4.48 -1.60
C ALA A 68 -8.25 3.53 -1.04
N PRO A 69 -8.57 2.28 -0.63
CA PRO A 69 -7.53 1.36 -0.12
C PRO A 69 -6.51 0.95 -1.19
N VAL A 70 -6.92 0.92 -2.48
CA VAL A 70 -6.00 0.67 -3.60
C VAL A 70 -5.01 1.82 -3.75
N TRP A 71 -5.45 3.07 -3.59
CA TRP A 71 -4.56 4.22 -3.64
C TRP A 71 -3.59 4.27 -2.47
N ILE A 72 -4.05 3.96 -1.25
CA ILE A 72 -3.18 3.88 -0.06
C ILE A 72 -2.10 2.81 -0.28
N TYR A 73 -2.51 1.60 -0.68
CA TYR A 73 -1.59 0.52 -1.06
C TYR A 73 -0.57 0.97 -2.12
N THR A 74 -1.04 1.64 -3.17
CA THR A 74 -0.19 2.12 -4.26
C THR A 74 0.84 3.13 -3.75
N ALA A 75 0.42 4.09 -2.91
CA ALA A 75 1.32 5.09 -2.35
C ALA A 75 2.42 4.45 -1.51
N VAL A 76 2.07 3.51 -0.63
CA VAL A 76 3.05 2.76 0.17
C VAL A 76 4.02 1.98 -0.72
N ALA A 77 3.51 1.23 -1.69
CA ALA A 77 4.34 0.47 -2.62
C ALA A 77 5.31 1.39 -3.40
N VAL A 78 4.85 2.56 -3.84
CA VAL A 78 5.69 3.56 -4.50
C VAL A 78 6.78 4.07 -3.56
N VAL A 79 6.45 4.39 -2.31
CA VAL A 79 7.43 4.88 -1.34
C VAL A 79 8.53 3.84 -1.10
N TRP A 80 8.17 2.59 -0.81
CA TRP A 80 9.15 1.51 -0.64
C TRP A 80 9.99 1.29 -1.89
N THR A 81 9.37 1.27 -3.07
CA THR A 81 10.09 1.12 -4.34
C THR A 81 11.07 2.27 -4.57
N VAL A 82 10.66 3.51 -4.32
CA VAL A 82 11.52 4.69 -4.51
C VAL A 82 12.69 4.66 -3.54
N LEU A 83 12.45 4.35 -2.26
CA LEU A 83 13.50 4.20 -1.26
C LEU A 83 14.50 3.10 -1.66
N GLY A 84 14.00 1.92 -2.03
CA GLY A 84 14.81 0.80 -2.48
C GLY A 84 15.61 1.13 -3.74
N ALA A 85 14.96 1.65 -4.78
CA ALA A 85 15.58 1.96 -6.06
C ALA A 85 16.66 3.04 -5.91
N GLN A 86 16.40 4.10 -5.14
CA GLN A 86 17.40 5.16 -4.95
C GLN A 86 18.60 4.66 -4.13
N ALA A 87 18.37 3.87 -3.07
CA ALA A 87 19.45 3.33 -2.26
C ALA A 87 20.32 2.36 -3.06
N TYR A 88 19.69 1.51 -3.88
CA TYR A 88 20.37 0.59 -4.78
C TYR A 88 21.17 1.35 -5.84
N ALA A 89 20.60 2.38 -6.47
CA ALA A 89 21.29 3.20 -7.47
C ALA A 89 22.50 3.95 -6.88
N ARG A 90 22.45 4.31 -5.59
CA ARG A 90 23.55 4.93 -4.84
C ARG A 90 24.57 3.93 -4.27
N GLY A 91 24.33 2.63 -4.41
CA GLY A 91 25.18 1.58 -3.84
C GLY A 91 25.18 1.53 -2.31
N LEU A 92 24.11 1.98 -1.66
CA LEU A 92 23.98 1.93 -0.20
C LEU A 92 23.80 0.47 0.26
N ALA A 93 24.62 0.05 1.22
CA ALA A 93 24.48 -1.26 1.86
C ALA A 93 23.35 -1.24 2.89
N VAL A 94 22.12 -1.46 2.42
CA VAL A 94 20.94 -1.57 3.29
C VAL A 94 20.74 -3.03 3.65
N ASP A 95 21.11 -3.40 4.89
CA ASP A 95 21.03 -4.78 5.37
C ASP A 95 19.61 -5.22 5.73
N ASN A 96 18.72 -4.28 6.02
CA ASN A 96 17.32 -4.52 6.31
C ASN A 96 16.44 -3.59 5.47
N CYS A 97 15.64 -4.15 4.57
CA CYS A 97 14.70 -3.38 3.76
C CYS A 97 13.46 -2.89 4.53
N GLY A 98 13.31 -3.26 5.80
CA GLY A 98 12.33 -2.68 6.72
C GLY A 98 10.87 -3.09 6.52
N CYS A 99 10.52 -3.73 5.41
CA CYS A 99 9.13 -4.10 5.09
C CYS A 99 8.44 -4.87 6.22
N PHE A 100 9.12 -5.78 6.92
CA PHE A 100 8.60 -6.55 8.05
C PHE A 100 9.24 -6.18 9.40
N GLY A 101 9.84 -5.00 9.51
CA GLY A 101 10.57 -4.59 10.69
C GLY A 101 11.91 -5.32 10.86
N VAL A 102 12.34 -5.55 12.11
CA VAL A 102 13.61 -6.25 12.40
C VAL A 102 13.50 -7.78 12.47
N TYR A 103 12.29 -8.33 12.38
CA TYR A 103 12.05 -9.77 12.57
C TYR A 103 12.23 -10.58 11.28
N LEU A 104 11.97 -9.96 10.12
CA LEU A 104 12.16 -10.56 8.80
C LEU A 104 13.09 -9.67 7.97
N THR A 105 14.35 -9.61 8.37
CA THR A 105 15.34 -8.78 7.69
C THR A 105 15.64 -9.36 6.31
N GLN A 106 15.53 -8.51 5.29
CA GLN A 106 15.93 -8.85 3.93
C GLN A 106 16.88 -7.76 3.44
N ARG A 107 18.05 -8.17 2.95
CA ARG A 107 19.03 -7.24 2.37
C ARG A 107 18.46 -6.61 1.12
N LEU A 108 18.76 -5.34 0.90
CA LEU A 108 18.44 -4.66 -0.36
C LEU A 108 19.30 -5.26 -1.48
N THR A 109 18.64 -5.97 -2.38
CA THR A 109 19.25 -6.59 -3.55
C THR A 109 18.34 -6.35 -4.75
N TRP A 110 18.80 -6.67 -5.95
CA TRP A 110 17.95 -6.61 -7.14
C TRP A 110 16.67 -7.46 -6.98
N PHE A 111 16.73 -8.55 -6.21
CA PHE A 111 15.58 -9.41 -5.93
C PHE A 111 14.49 -8.66 -5.15
N THR A 112 14.87 -7.84 -4.16
CA THR A 112 13.95 -6.98 -3.41
C THR A 112 13.28 -5.95 -4.34
N LEU A 113 14.03 -5.34 -5.26
CA LEU A 113 13.46 -4.40 -6.23
C LEU A 113 12.44 -5.06 -7.16
N VAL A 114 12.65 -6.33 -7.53
CA VAL A 114 11.67 -7.08 -8.32
C VAL A 114 10.41 -7.36 -7.51
N GLN A 115 10.51 -7.67 -6.21
CA GLN A 115 9.34 -7.82 -5.33
C GLN A 115 8.54 -6.51 -5.26
N ASP A 116 9.22 -5.38 -5.08
CA ASP A 116 8.60 -4.04 -5.08
C ASP A 116 7.91 -3.75 -6.42
N GLY A 117 8.58 -4.07 -7.53
CA GLY A 117 8.03 -3.95 -8.88
C GLY A 117 6.77 -4.80 -9.09
N LEU A 118 6.71 -6.01 -8.51
CA LEU A 118 5.50 -6.85 -8.54
C LEU A 118 4.35 -6.21 -7.75
N LEU A 119 4.61 -5.59 -6.60
CA LEU A 119 3.59 -4.86 -5.85
C LEU A 119 3.04 -3.68 -6.68
N LEU A 120 3.90 -2.92 -7.35
CA LEU A 120 3.47 -1.86 -8.25
C LEU A 120 2.68 -2.38 -9.45
N LEU A 121 3.06 -3.52 -10.02
CA LEU A 121 2.30 -4.15 -11.09
C LEU A 121 0.88 -4.52 -10.60
N TYR A 122 0.76 -5.13 -9.42
CA TYR A 122 -0.55 -5.43 -8.84
C TYR A 122 -1.38 -4.17 -8.55
N ALA A 123 -0.74 -3.09 -8.10
CA ALA A 123 -1.38 -1.79 -7.93
C ALA A 123 -1.98 -1.29 -9.25
N ALA A 124 -1.19 -1.28 -10.32
CA ALA A 124 -1.62 -0.84 -11.64
C ALA A 124 -2.79 -1.68 -12.18
N LEU A 125 -2.75 -3.00 -11.98
CA LEU A 125 -3.84 -3.90 -12.37
C LEU A 125 -5.12 -3.61 -11.60
N MET A 126 -5.04 -3.36 -10.28
CA MET A 126 -6.20 -3.03 -9.46
C MET A 126 -6.81 -1.67 -9.82
N ILE A 127 -5.98 -0.64 -10.05
CA ILE A 127 -6.44 0.68 -10.49
C ILE A 127 -7.12 0.57 -11.86
N ARG A 128 -6.46 -0.08 -12.84
CA ARG A 128 -7.03 -0.27 -14.18
C ARG A 128 -8.35 -1.03 -14.14
N GLY A 129 -8.45 -2.08 -13.32
CA GLY A 129 -9.68 -2.84 -13.13
C GLY A 129 -10.81 -2.00 -12.55
N GLY A 130 -10.53 -1.21 -11.51
CA GLY A 130 -11.54 -0.35 -10.89
C GLY A 130 -11.97 0.85 -11.74
N LEU A 131 -11.05 1.47 -12.49
CA LEU A 131 -11.38 2.53 -13.43
C LEU A 131 -12.26 2.02 -14.58
N ARG A 132 -11.95 0.84 -15.12
CA ARG A 132 -12.81 0.18 -16.13
C ARG A 132 -14.21 -0.13 -15.60
N ALA A 133 -14.29 -0.71 -14.40
CA ALA A 133 -15.58 -1.02 -13.78
C ALA A 133 -16.45 0.22 -13.58
N ARG A 134 -15.86 1.37 -13.22
CA ARG A 134 -16.56 2.66 -13.12
C ARG A 134 -17.01 3.21 -14.47
N ALA A 135 -16.17 3.10 -15.51
CA ALA A 135 -16.51 3.56 -16.85
C ALA A 135 -17.65 2.75 -17.49
N THR A 136 -17.82 1.48 -17.09
CA THR A 136 -18.88 0.59 -17.59
C THR A 136 -20.18 0.66 -16.78
N GLN A 137 -20.23 1.37 -15.65
CA GLN A 137 -21.48 1.64 -14.95
C GLN A 137 -22.37 2.51 -15.86
N PRO A 138 -23.46 1.97 -16.43
CA PRO A 138 -24.31 2.76 -17.30
C PRO A 138 -24.99 3.85 -16.47
N MET A 139 -25.26 4.98 -17.11
CA MET A 139 -26.02 6.11 -16.60
C MET A 139 -27.51 5.72 -16.39
N THR A 140 -27.81 4.68 -15.62
CA THR A 140 -29.18 4.17 -15.40
C THR A 140 -29.79 4.65 -14.08
N LEU A 141 -29.11 5.50 -13.32
CA LEU A 141 -29.56 5.96 -12.00
C LEU A 141 -30.08 7.42 -11.95
N ILE A 142 -30.22 8.11 -13.09
CA ILE A 142 -30.72 9.50 -13.14
C ILE A 142 -32.19 9.60 -13.60
N SER A 143 -32.84 8.49 -13.97
CA SER A 143 -34.25 8.50 -14.39
C SER A 143 -35.09 7.44 -13.69
N GLN A 144 -35.34 7.61 -12.39
CA GLN A 144 -36.65 7.22 -11.87
C GLN A 144 -37.47 8.50 -11.68
N PRO A 145 -38.38 8.85 -12.61
CA PRO A 145 -39.37 9.88 -12.31
C PRO A 145 -40.23 9.38 -11.16
N ALA A 146 -40.36 10.23 -10.14
CA ALA A 146 -41.31 10.04 -9.04
C ALA A 146 -42.68 9.71 -9.63
N LYS A 147 -43.16 8.50 -9.38
CA LYS A 147 -44.53 8.12 -9.73
C LYS A 147 -45.47 9.01 -8.92
N GLU A 148 -46.08 9.94 -9.65
CA GLU A 148 -47.23 10.74 -9.29
C GLU A 148 -48.32 9.83 -8.70
N THR A 149 -48.57 9.95 -7.40
CA THR A 149 -49.81 9.49 -6.77
C THR A 149 -50.63 10.70 -6.39
N ALA A 150 -51.33 11.26 -7.38
CA ALA A 150 -52.45 12.16 -7.19
C ALA A 150 -53.67 11.56 -7.92
N GLY A 151 -54.74 11.31 -7.16
CA GLY A 151 -56.11 11.24 -7.66
C GLY A 151 -56.64 9.88 -8.11
N ALA A 152 -57.39 9.22 -7.23
CA ALA A 152 -58.82 8.93 -7.39
C ALA A 152 -59.39 8.35 -6.09
#